data_AF-A0A5J6MZ90-F1
#
_entry.id   AF-A0A5J6MZ90-F1
#
_cell.length_a   1.000
_cell.length_b   1.000
_cell.length_c   1.000
_cell.angle_alpha   90.00
_cell.angle_beta   90.00
_cell.angle_gamma   90.00
#
_symmetry.space_group_name_H-M   'P 1'
#
loop_
_entity.id
_entity.type
_entity.pdbx_description
1 polymer ?
#
loop_
_entity_poly.entity_id
_entity_poly.type
_entity_poly.pdbx_seq_one_letter_code
_entity_poly.pdbx_strand_id
1 'polypeptide(L)' 'MEETMSLSKRSVETLLDLVEIKLSCIEVFDREDQRERHSLEAARKELTALIPQRGAAKASAAARPEMRAQH' A
#
# COMPACT_ATOMS: atom_id res chain seq x y z
N MET A 1 -7.59 -19.44 -18.02
CA MET A 1 -8.47 -18.74 -17.07
C MET A 1 -7.56 -18.28 -15.95
N GLU A 2 -7.21 -17.00 -15.89
CA GLU A 2 -6.54 -16.45 -14.71
C GLU A 2 -7.59 -16.38 -13.60
N GLU A 3 -7.57 -17.35 -12.70
CA GLU A 3 -8.27 -17.27 -11.43
C GLU A 3 -7.66 -16.09 -10.67
N THR A 4 -8.37 -14.97 -10.62
CA THR A 4 -8.02 -13.84 -9.76
C THR A 4 -8.10 -14.32 -8.32
N MET A 5 -6.96 -14.78 -7.76
CA MET A 5 -6.85 -15.21 -6.37
C MET A 5 -7.22 -14.05 -5.46
N SER A 6 -8.49 -14.02 -5.10
CA SER A 6 -9.08 -12.98 -4.27
C SER A 6 -8.91 -13.46 -2.83
N LEU A 7 -7.95 -12.86 -2.12
CA LEU A 7 -7.78 -13.13 -0.69
C LEU A 7 -9.01 -12.66 0.07
N SER A 8 -9.44 -13.44 1.07
CA SER A 8 -10.50 -12.99 1.98
C SER A 8 -10.04 -11.75 2.75
N LYS A 9 -10.96 -10.83 3.08
CA LYS A 9 -10.63 -9.63 3.86
C LYS A 9 -9.86 -9.97 5.14
N ARG A 10 -10.31 -11.00 5.87
CA ARG A 10 -9.66 -11.48 7.11
C ARG A 10 -8.22 -11.93 6.84
N SER A 11 -7.99 -12.61 5.73
CA SER A 11 -6.64 -13.04 5.32
C SER A 11 -5.73 -11.84 5.03
N VAL A 12 -6.24 -10.81 4.35
CA VAL A 12 -5.49 -9.57 4.08
C VAL A 12 -5.16 -8.83 5.38
N GLU A 13 -6.12 -8.73 6.31
CA GLU A 13 -5.91 -8.13 7.63
C GLU A 13 -4.85 -8.89 8.44
N THR A 14 -4.88 -10.22 8.44
CA THR A 14 -3.85 -11.05 9.09
C THR A 14 -2.48 -10.87 8.43
N LEU A 15 -2.40 -10.82 7.10
CA LEU A 15 -1.13 -10.59 6.41
C LEU A 15 -0.56 -9.20 6.71
N LEU A 16 -1.42 -8.18 6.82
CA LEU A 16 -1.02 -6.83 7.18
C LEU A 16 -0.40 -6.81 8.59
N ASP A 17 -1.06 -7.41 9.57
CA ASP A 17 -0.55 -7.53 10.95
C ASP A 17 0.82 -8.21 10.99
N LEU A 18 0.99 -9.33 10.28
CA LEU A 18 2.27 -10.03 10.21
C LEU A 18 3.40 -9.18 9.59
N VAL A 19 3.08 -8.42 8.53
CA VAL A 19 4.05 -7.51 7.90
C VAL A 19 4.42 -6.37 8.84
N GLU A 20 3.46 -5.80 9.56
CA GLU A 20 3.71 -4.74 10.54
C GLU A 20 4.55 -5.23 11.72
N ILE A 21 4.25 -6.42 12.25
CA ILE A 21 5.06 -7.06 13.29
C ILE A 21 6.49 -7.25 12.79
N LYS A 22 6.68 -7.81 11.59
CA LYS A 22 8.02 -8.04 11.04
C LYS A 22 8.77 -6.72 10.83
N LEU A 23 8.12 -5.67 10.31
CA LEU A 23 8.71 -4.34 10.16
C LEU A 23 9.07 -3.69 11.51
N SER A 24 8.35 -4.00 12.59
CA SER A 24 8.64 -3.43 13.91
C SER A 24 9.91 -3.99 14.56
N CYS A 25 10.24 -5.24 14.23
CA CYS A 25 11.39 -5.95 14.80
C CYS A 25 12.59 -6.05 13.84
N ILE A 26 12.45 -5.64 12.57
CA ILE A 26 13.56 -5.72 11.61
C ILE A 26 14.61 -4.65 11.91
N GLU A 27 15.83 -5.10 12.17
CA GLU A 27 17.00 -4.24 12.29
C GLU A 27 17.77 -4.28 10.96
N VAL A 28 18.26 -3.12 10.53
CA VAL A 28 18.94 -2.98 9.24
C VAL A 28 20.43 -2.89 9.48
N PHE A 29 21.15 -3.96 9.18
CA PHE A 29 22.61 -4.03 9.34
C PHE A 29 23.33 -3.92 8.01
N ASP A 30 22.74 -4.46 6.95
CA ASP A 30 23.33 -4.43 5.62
C ASP A 30 22.31 -4.22 4.49
N ARG A 31 22.80 -4.37 3.25
CA ARG A 31 22.01 -4.10 2.03
C ARG A 31 20.91 -5.13 1.81
N GLU A 32 21.08 -6.34 2.31
CA GLU A 32 20.06 -7.39 2.25
C GLU A 32 18.88 -7.05 3.16
N ASP A 33 19.14 -6.64 4.40
CA ASP A 33 18.08 -6.18 5.33
C ASP A 33 17.34 -4.96 4.77
N GLN A 34 18.06 -4.02 4.12
CA GLN A 34 17.43 -2.89 3.45
C GLN A 34 16.46 -3.35 2.36
N ARG A 35 16.85 -4.34 1.55
CA ARG A 35 16.00 -4.90 0.50
C ARG A 35 14.80 -5.64 1.08
N GLU A 36 15.00 -6.39 2.16
CA GLU A 36 13.90 -7.07 2.84
C GLU A 36 12.89 -6.05 3.39
N ARG A 37 13.38 -5.02 4.10
CA ARG A 37 12.54 -3.93 4.61
C ARG A 37 11.74 -3.25 3.50
N HIS A 38 12.39 -2.92 2.38
CA HIS A 38 11.72 -2.34 1.21
C HIS A 38 10.62 -3.24 0.65
N SER A 39 10.87 -4.55 0.60
CA SER A 39 9.90 -5.54 0.11
C SER A 39 8.69 -5.63 1.04
N LEU A 40 8.91 -5.61 2.36
CA LEU A 40 7.84 -5.58 3.37
C LEU A 40 7.03 -4.29 3.30
N GLU A 41 7.66 -3.13 3.09
CA GLU A 41 6.95 -1.85 2.91
C GLU A 41 6.09 -1.83 1.64
N ALA A 42 6.56 -2.44 0.55
CA ALA A 42 5.78 -2.61 -0.67
C ALA A 42 4.57 -3.53 -0.43
N ALA A 43 4.79 -4.69 0.19
CA ALA A 43 3.73 -5.62 0.54
C ALA A 43 2.66 -4.96 1.43
N ARG A 44 3.05 -4.16 2.43
CA ARG A 44 2.10 -3.40 3.28
C ARG A 44 1.21 -2.47 2.45
N LYS A 45 1.78 -1.76 1.47
CA LYS A 45 1.03 -0.83 0.59
C LYS A 45 0.04 -1.60 -0.29
N GLU A 46 0.47 -2.70 -0.88
CA GLU A 46 -0.37 -3.55 -1.73
C GLU A 46 -1.52 -4.16 -0.93
N LEU A 47 -1.25 -4.75 0.24
CA LEU A 47 -2.26 -5.31 1.12
C LEU A 47 -3.27 -4.24 1.59
N THR A 48 -2.78 -3.04 1.93
CA THR A 48 -3.66 -1.92 2.29
C THR A 48 -4.58 -1.51 1.14
N ALA A 49 -4.08 -1.52 -0.10
CA ALA A 49 -4.87 -1.20 -1.29
C ALA A 49 -5.95 -2.28 -1.60
N LEU A 50 -5.72 -3.53 -1.19
CA LEU A 50 -6.69 -4.62 -1.32
C LEU A 50 -7.85 -4.51 -0.32
N ILE A 51 -7.68 -3.79 0.79
CA ILE A 51 -8.78 -3.51 1.72
C ILE A 51 -9.63 -2.40 1.10
N PRO A 52 -10.91 -2.67 0.74
CA PRO A 52 -11.76 -1.64 0.15
C PRO A 52 -11.94 -0.52 1.18
N GLN A 53 -11.32 0.64 0.91
CA GLN A 53 -11.57 1.83 1.71
C GLN A 53 -13.02 2.24 1.49
N ARG A 54 -13.87 1.96 2.48
CA ARG A 54 -15.25 2.44 2.50
C ARG A 54 -15.24 3.97 2.66
N GLY A 55 -14.92 4.71 1.59
CA GLY A 55 -15.01 6.18 1.57
C GLY A 55 -14.00 6.99 0.75
N ALA A 56 -13.01 6.42 0.05
CA ALA A 56 -11.99 7.23 -0.64
C ALA A 56 -12.29 7.51 -2.14
N ALA A 57 -13.50 7.22 -2.61
CA ALA A 57 -13.96 7.70 -3.92
C ALA A 57 -14.47 9.14 -3.77
N LYS A 58 -13.56 10.13 -3.81
CA LYS A 58 -13.76 11.57 -4.15
C LYS A 58 -12.65 12.42 -3.52
N ALA A 59 -11.46 12.44 -4.09
CA ALA A 59 -10.50 13.52 -3.79
C ALA A 59 -9.61 13.92 -4.97
N SER A 60 -9.46 13.07 -6.00
CA SER A 60 -8.49 13.33 -7.06
C SER A 60 -9.06 13.97 -8.34
N ALA A 61 -10.30 14.45 -8.34
CA ALA A 61 -10.91 15.12 -9.51
C ALA A 61 -10.82 16.65 -9.49
N ALA A 62 -10.17 17.26 -8.48
CA ALA A 62 -10.10 18.72 -8.31
C ALA A 62 -8.65 19.23 -8.40
N ALA A 63 -8.01 19.02 -9.55
CA ALA A 63 -6.84 19.81 -9.95
C ALA A 63 -7.02 20.23 -11.41
N ARG A 64 -7.98 21.12 -11.66
CA ARG A 64 -8.03 21.90 -12.91
C ARG A 64 -6.85 22.88 -12.87
N PRO A 65 -5.97 22.92 -13.88
CA PRO A 65 -5.00 24.00 -14.00
C PRO A 65 -5.76 25.29 -14.35
N GLU A 66 -5.69 26.27 -13.47
CA GLU A 66 -6.18 27.63 -13.73
C GLU A 66 -5.31 28.26 -14.82
N MET A 67 -5.86 28.33 -16.03
CA MET A 67 -5.31 29.06 -17.15
C MET A 67 -5.36 30.56 -16.81
N ARG A 68 -4.27 31.12 -16.25
CA ARG A 68 -4.15 32.57 -16.06
C ARG A 68 -3.96 33.24 -17.42
N ALA A 69 -5.04 33.86 -17.88
CA ALA A 69 -5.02 34.88 -18.92
C ALA A 69 -4.36 36.17 -18.41
N GLN A 70 -3.42 36.66 -19.21
CA GLN A 70 -3.23 38.05 -19.68
C GLN A 70 -3.41 39.23 -18.68
N HIS A 71 -2.32 39.97 -18.49
CA HIS A 71 -2.28 41.43 -18.55
C HIS A 71 -0.91 41.88 -19.08
#